data_AF-M0FFW0-F1
#
_entry.id   AF-M0FFW0-F1
#
_cell.length_a   1.000
_cell.length_b   1.000
_cell.length_c   1.000
_cell.angle_alpha   90.00
_cell.angle_beta   90.00
_cell.angle_gamma   90.00
#
_symmetry.space_group_name_H-M   'P 1'
#
loop_
_entity.id
_entity.type
_entity.pdbx_description
1 polymer ?
#
loop_
_entity_poly.entity_id
_entity_poly.type
_entity_poly.pdbx_seq_one_letter_code
_entity_poly.pdbx_strand_id
1 'polypeptide(L)'
;MSFQFGVSDGAATIAHAGGDSFSAGEMLVVAGDTEQSLASLSGEDGPVERGDSISFDVASGETVELVYVGGDGRELVGRVSA
;
A
#
# COMPACT_ATOMS: atom_id res chain seq x y z
N MET A 1 -5.01 -1.53 11.94
CA MET A 1 -4.93 -1.53 10.46
C MET A 1 -4.89 -2.95 9.93
N SER A 2 -5.66 -3.23 8.87
CA SER A 2 -5.67 -4.53 8.20
C SER A 2 -5.79 -4.31 6.70
N PHE A 3 -4.98 -5.02 5.91
CA PHE A 3 -4.97 -4.89 4.47
C PHE A 3 -5.07 -6.25 3.80
N GLN A 4 -5.72 -6.26 2.64
CA GLN A 4 -5.72 -7.39 1.72
C GLN A 4 -4.80 -7.06 0.56
N PHE A 5 -3.96 -8.02 0.21
CA PHE A 5 -3.02 -7.92 -0.90
C PHE A 5 -3.42 -8.92 -1.98
N GLY A 6 -3.34 -8.52 -3.22
CA GLY A 6 -3.52 -9.38 -4.38
C GLY A 6 -2.51 -9.05 -5.46
N VAL A 7 -2.13 -10.03 -6.25
CA VAL A 7 -1.40 -9.80 -7.49
C VAL A 7 -2.08 -10.60 -8.60
N SER A 8 -2.37 -9.93 -9.71
CA SER A 8 -2.96 -10.54 -10.90
C SER A 8 -2.52 -9.76 -12.13
N ASP A 9 -2.21 -10.46 -13.22
CA ASP A 9 -1.88 -9.86 -14.52
C ASP A 9 -0.79 -8.75 -14.47
N GLY A 10 0.21 -8.89 -13.60
CA GLY A 10 1.29 -7.90 -13.47
C GLY A 10 0.90 -6.63 -12.72
N ALA A 11 -0.24 -6.63 -12.03
CA ALA A 11 -0.65 -5.55 -11.13
C ALA A 11 -0.76 -6.05 -9.70
N ALA A 12 -0.24 -5.26 -8.75
CA ALA A 12 -0.46 -5.46 -7.33
C ALA A 12 -1.65 -4.61 -6.89
N THR A 13 -2.53 -5.19 -6.09
CA THR A 13 -3.67 -4.52 -5.47
C THR A 13 -3.49 -4.53 -3.96
N ILE A 14 -3.64 -3.37 -3.34
CA ILE A 14 -3.66 -3.19 -1.88
C ILE A 14 -5.02 -2.60 -1.51
N ALA A 15 -5.80 -3.35 -0.74
CA ALA A 15 -7.12 -2.92 -0.29
C ALA A 15 -7.16 -2.82 1.24
N HIS A 16 -7.63 -1.69 1.75
CA HIS A 16 -7.80 -1.50 3.18
C HIS A 16 -9.05 -2.26 3.67
N ALA A 17 -8.84 -3.25 4.53
CA ALA A 17 -9.88 -4.13 5.05
C ALA A 17 -10.26 -3.83 6.50
N GLY A 18 -9.46 -3.02 7.20
CA GLY A 18 -9.71 -2.59 8.57
C GLY A 18 -10.88 -1.60 8.67
N GLY A 19 -11.42 -1.44 9.89
CA GLY A 19 -12.39 -0.38 10.19
C GLY A 19 -11.76 0.93 10.68
N ASP A 20 -10.42 0.97 10.77
CA ASP A 20 -9.65 2.15 11.16
C ASP A 20 -9.58 3.14 9.99
N SER A 21 -9.27 4.41 10.24
CA SER A 21 -8.91 5.37 9.18
C SER A 21 -7.55 5.98 9.46
N PHE A 22 -6.79 6.25 8.40
CA PHE A 22 -5.44 6.83 8.48
C PHE A 22 -5.14 7.66 7.25
N SER A 23 -4.11 8.51 7.33
CA SER A 23 -3.74 9.36 6.19
C SER A 23 -3.01 8.55 5.12
N ALA A 24 -3.42 8.68 3.85
CA ALA A 24 -2.71 8.05 2.73
C ALA A 24 -1.24 8.51 2.63
N GLY A 25 -0.92 9.71 3.13
CA GLY A 25 0.45 10.21 3.20
C GLY A 25 1.33 9.51 4.23
N GLU A 26 0.73 8.79 5.20
CA GLU A 26 1.45 8.02 6.22
C GLU A 26 1.73 6.57 5.79
N MET A 27 1.39 6.21 4.55
CA MET A 27 1.64 4.88 4.00
C MET A 27 2.62 4.97 2.84
N LEU A 28 3.64 4.11 2.87
CA LEU A 28 4.60 3.92 1.79
C LEU A 28 4.41 2.53 1.18
N VAL A 29 4.43 2.49 -0.14
CA VAL A 29 4.48 1.28 -0.94
C VAL A 29 5.90 1.16 -1.48
N VAL A 30 6.57 0.07 -1.15
CA VAL A 30 7.91 -0.26 -1.63
C VAL A 30 7.78 -1.43 -2.59
N ALA A 31 8.17 -1.25 -3.84
CA ALA A 31 8.12 -2.25 -4.90
C ALA A 31 9.50 -2.32 -5.57
N GLY A 32 10.25 -3.38 -5.26
CA GLY A 32 11.66 -3.49 -5.65
C GLY A 32 12.51 -2.35 -5.06
N ASP A 33 13.12 -1.55 -5.94
CA ASP A 33 13.91 -0.36 -5.57
C ASP A 33 13.09 0.94 -5.54
N THR A 34 11.78 0.87 -5.84
CA THR A 34 10.89 2.03 -5.91
C THR A 34 10.11 2.18 -4.61
N GLU A 35 10.09 3.40 -4.05
CA GLU A 35 9.29 3.76 -2.88
C GLU A 35 8.37 4.93 -3.25
N GLN A 36 7.06 4.77 -3.02
CA GLN A 36 6.05 5.81 -3.28
C GLN A 36 5.04 5.87 -2.14
N SER A 37 4.51 7.05 -1.84
CA SER A 37 3.42 7.14 -0.87
C SER A 37 2.11 6.63 -1.48
N LEU A 38 1.25 6.08 -0.64
CA LEU A 38 -0.08 5.64 -1.05
C LEU A 38 -0.90 6.81 -1.62
N ALA A 39 -0.75 8.01 -1.04
CA ALA A 39 -1.32 9.25 -1.57
C ALA A 39 -0.85 9.58 -3.00
N SER A 40 0.44 9.36 -3.29
CA SER A 40 0.99 9.61 -4.64
C SER A 40 0.44 8.63 -5.66
N LEU A 41 0.26 7.36 -5.25
CA LEU A 41 -0.31 6.33 -6.10
C LEU A 41 -1.82 6.58 -6.33
N SER A 42 -2.58 6.95 -5.28
CA SER A 42 -4.03 7.16 -5.39
C SER A 42 -4.38 8.49 -6.08
N GLY A 43 -3.44 9.45 -6.05
CA GLY A 43 -3.70 10.83 -6.44
C GLY A 43 -4.52 11.61 -5.40
N GLU A 44 -4.69 11.05 -4.19
CA GLU A 44 -5.50 11.61 -3.11
C GLU A 44 -4.72 11.61 -1.79
N ASP A 45 -4.55 12.78 -1.18
CA ASP A 45 -4.01 12.96 0.17
C ASP A 45 -5.05 12.72 1.29
N GLY A 46 -6.22 12.19 0.93
CA GLY A 46 -7.33 11.95 1.85
C GLY A 46 -7.10 10.80 2.84
N PRO A 47 -8.02 10.63 3.81
CA PRO A 47 -8.02 9.45 4.66
C PRO A 47 -8.30 8.20 3.81
N VAL A 48 -7.62 7.11 4.13
CA VAL A 48 -7.94 5.79 3.61
C VAL A 48 -8.96 5.15 4.54
N GLU A 49 -10.12 4.82 3.98
CA GLU A 49 -11.24 4.20 4.68
C GLU A 49 -11.35 2.71 4.32
N ARG A 50 -12.29 2.02 4.97
CA ARG A 50 -12.55 0.62 4.69
C ARG A 50 -13.07 0.44 3.27
N GLY A 51 -12.44 -0.44 2.50
CA GLY A 51 -12.84 -0.76 1.14
C GLY A 51 -12.09 0.04 0.08
N ASP A 52 -11.33 1.06 0.47
CA ASP A 52 -10.43 1.74 -0.45
C ASP A 52 -9.36 0.79 -0.93
N SER A 53 -9.09 0.84 -2.23
CA SER A 53 -8.12 -0.03 -2.88
C SER A 53 -7.34 0.73 -3.91
N ILE A 54 -6.06 0.38 -4.00
CA ILE A 54 -5.18 0.87 -5.05
C ILE A 54 -4.66 -0.30 -5.88
N SER A 55 -4.42 -0.04 -7.16
CA SER A 55 -3.73 -0.98 -8.04
C SER A 55 -2.65 -0.26 -8.83
N PHE A 56 -1.50 -0.89 -8.97
CA PHE A 56 -0.37 -0.37 -9.72
C PHE A 56 0.42 -1.51 -10.36
N ASP A 57 1.09 -1.21 -11.47
CA ASP A 57 1.92 -2.18 -12.19
C ASP A 57 3.12 -2.63 -11.33
N VAL A 58 3.41 -3.93 -11.39
CA VAL A 58 4.52 -4.56 -10.67
C VAL A 58 5.17 -5.61 -11.56
N ALA A 59 6.50 -5.66 -11.55
CA ALA A 59 7.22 -6.67 -12.31
C ALA A 59 7.06 -8.06 -11.67
N SER A 60 6.95 -9.11 -12.49
CA SER A 60 6.87 -10.48 -11.98
C SER A 60 8.14 -10.85 -11.19
N GLY A 61 7.96 -11.47 -10.03
CA GLY A 61 9.03 -11.77 -9.08
C GLY A 61 9.40 -10.62 -8.14
N GLU A 62 8.81 -9.44 -8.33
CA GLU A 62 9.03 -8.30 -7.42
C GLU A 62 8.20 -8.46 -6.14
N THR A 63 8.74 -7.96 -5.03
CA THR A 63 8.02 -7.92 -3.75
C THR A 63 7.53 -6.51 -3.50
N VAL A 64 6.24 -6.42 -3.20
CA VAL A 64 5.55 -5.21 -2.78
C VAL A 64 5.40 -5.26 -1.27
N GLU A 65 5.89 -4.24 -0.59
CA GLU A 65 5.77 -4.05 0.85
C GLU A 65 4.97 -2.79 1.13
N LEU A 66 4.07 -2.87 2.10
CA LEU A 66 3.30 -1.74 2.60
C LEU A 66 3.83 -1.38 3.99
N VAL A 67 4.28 -0.14 4.14
CA VAL A 67 4.94 0.35 5.35
C VAL A 67 4.18 1.57 5.86
N TYR A 68 3.78 1.53 7.13
CA TYR A 68 3.23 2.68 7.83
C TYR A 68 4.39 3.53 8.38
N VAL A 69 4.34 4.84 8.18
CA VAL A 69 5.39 5.79 8.61
C VAL A 69 4.87 6.93 9.49
N GLY A 70 3.65 6.81 10.01
CA GLY A 70 3.12 7.78 10.98
C GLY A 70 3.74 7.62 12.37
N GLY A 71 3.95 8.73 13.07
CA GLY A 71 4.51 8.75 14.43
C GLY A 71 6.05 8.68 14.49
N ASP A 72 6.59 7.80 15.33
CA ASP A 72 8.02 7.72 15.68
C ASP A 72 8.87 6.75 14.82
N GLY A 73 8.32 6.16 13.75
CA GLY A 73 9.09 5.21 12.94
C GLY A 73 8.38 4.59 11.74
N ARG A 74 9.03 3.58 11.15
CA ARG A 74 8.52 2.79 10.02
C ARG A 74 8.10 1.40 10.51
N GLU A 75 6.86 1.00 10.23
CA GLU A 75 6.30 -0.32 10.57
C GLU A 75 5.86 -1.05 9.29
N LEU A 76 6.35 -2.28 9.09
CA LEU A 76 5.87 -3.13 8.00
C LEU A 76 4.46 -3.63 8.32
N VAL A 77 3.50 -3.25 7.49
CA VAL A 77 2.09 -3.63 7.61
C VAL A 77 1.80 -4.95 6.92
N GLY A 78 2.41 -5.16 5.75
CA GLY A 78 2.23 -6.39 4.98
C GLY A 78 3.03 -6.39 3.70
N ARG A 79 3.07 -7.54 3.04
CA ARG A 79 3.76 -7.70 1.75
C ARG A 79 3.13 -8.76 0.88
N VAL A 80 3.35 -8.65 -0.42
CA VAL A 80 2.96 -9.63 -1.44
C VAL A 80 4.03 -9.70 -2.52
N SER A 81 4.15 -10.84 -3.19
CA SER A 81 5.06 -11.02 -4.32
C SER A 81 4.26 -11.25 -5.60
N ALA A 82 4.71 -10.63 -6.68
CA ALA A 82 4.10 -10.69 -8.01
C ALA A 82 4.57 -11.88 -8.85
#